data_AF-A0A9D9ZY13-F1
#
_entry.id   AF-A0A9D9ZY13-F1
#
_cell.length_a   1.000
_cell.length_b   1.000
_cell.length_c   1.000
_cell.angle_alpha   90.00
_cell.angle_beta   90.00
_cell.angle_gamma   90.00
#
_symmetry.space_group_name_H-M   'P 1'
#
loop_
_entity.id
_entity.type
_entity.pdbx_description
1 polymer ?
#
loop_
_entity_poly.entity_id
_entity_poly.type
_entity_poly.pdbx_seq_one_letter_code
_entity_poly.pdbx_strand_id
1 'polypeptide(L)'
;NRRRLHKAFLRYHDATNWPLLREALKSMGRADLIGNGKHHLIPTFQPLVKTGASTTSASSKPKKGNIQTQHTGLPPRDNGGKGFKGGKTRK
;
A
#
# COMPACT_ATOMS: atom_id res chain seq x y z
N ASN A 1 -7.61 14.84 -26.50
CA ASN A 1 -7.78 14.16 -25.19
C ASN A 1 -7.93 12.63 -25.23
N ARG A 2 -7.96 11.97 -26.41
CA ARG A 2 -8.22 10.52 -26.51
C ARG A 2 -7.04 9.62 -26.05
N ARG A 3 -5.79 9.98 -26.41
CA ARG A 3 -4.58 9.20 -26.04
C ARG A 3 -4.34 9.15 -24.52
N ARG A 4 -4.55 10.27 -23.81
CA ARG A 4 -4.38 10.33 -22.35
C ARG A 4 -5.35 9.40 -21.62
N LEU A 5 -6.60 9.35 -22.09
CA LEU A 5 -7.65 8.50 -21.55
C LEU A 5 -7.34 7.01 -21.80
N HIS A 6 -6.88 6.63 -23.00
CA HIS A 6 -6.46 5.25 -23.29
C HIS A 6 -5.33 4.79 -22.36
N LYS A 7 -4.30 5.64 -22.16
CA LYS A 7 -3.23 5.33 -21.21
C LYS A 7 -3.74 5.22 -19.77
N ALA A 8 -4.74 6.01 -19.38
CA ALA A 8 -5.36 5.93 -18.06
C ALA A 8 -6.07 4.59 -17.84
N PHE A 9 -6.77 4.04 -18.86
CA PHE A 9 -7.36 2.69 -18.75
C PHE A 9 -6.32 1.60 -18.54
N LEU A 10 -5.19 1.66 -19.25
CA LEU A 10 -4.08 0.72 -19.03
C LEU A 10 -3.46 0.89 -17.64
N ARG A 11 -3.46 2.12 -17.10
CA ARG A 11 -2.93 2.48 -15.77
C ARG A 11 -4.04 2.72 -14.76
N TYR A 12 -5.03 1.83 -14.70
CA TYR A 12 -6.17 2.01 -13.80
C TYR A 12 -5.79 2.03 -12.31
N HIS A 13 -4.64 1.44 -11.95
CA HIS A 13 -4.13 1.43 -10.58
C HIS A 13 -3.56 2.77 -10.10
N ASP A 14 -3.28 3.73 -10.99
CA ASP A 14 -2.67 5.01 -10.62
C ASP A 14 -3.73 6.01 -10.12
N ALA A 15 -3.64 6.37 -8.84
CA ALA A 15 -4.58 7.26 -8.17
C ALA A 15 -4.71 8.64 -8.85
N THR A 16 -3.64 9.12 -9.48
CA THR A 16 -3.62 10.41 -10.20
C THR A 16 -4.62 10.42 -11.37
N ASN A 17 -4.87 9.26 -11.97
CA ASN A 17 -5.70 9.13 -13.16
C ASN A 17 -7.17 8.83 -12.82
N TRP A 18 -7.48 8.45 -11.58
CA TRP A 18 -8.82 8.05 -11.17
C TRP A 18 -9.94 9.09 -11.41
N PRO A 19 -9.73 10.41 -11.22
CA PRO A 19 -10.76 11.39 -11.55
C PRO A 19 -11.14 11.33 -13.04
N LEU A 20 -10.15 11.20 -13.93
CA LEU A 20 -10.39 11.11 -15.38
C LEU A 20 -11.11 9.81 -15.76
N LEU A 21 -10.68 8.69 -15.15
CA LEU A 21 -11.32 7.38 -15.35
C LEU A 21 -12.78 7.37 -14.89
N ARG A 22 -13.08 7.96 -13.73
CA ARG A 22 -14.43 8.04 -13.17
C ARG A 22 -15.39 8.76 -14.11
N GLU A 23 -15.00 9.92 -14.59
CA GLU A 23 -15.82 10.71 -15.50
C GLU A 23 -16.03 9.98 -16.84
N ALA A 24 -14.99 9.32 -17.37
CA ALA A 24 -15.11 8.51 -18.58
C ALA A 24 -16.02 7.29 -18.38
N LEU A 25 -15.88 6.56 -17.28
CA LEU A 25 -16.71 5.39 -16.96
C LEU A 25 -18.18 5.77 -16.77
N LYS A 26 -18.46 6.87 -16.07
CA LYS A 26 -19.83 7.42 -15.93
C LYS A 26 -20.42 7.78 -17.29
N SER A 27 -19.67 8.50 -18.13
CA SER A 27 -20.10 8.89 -19.47
C SER A 27 -20.40 7.70 -20.38
N MET A 28 -19.71 6.57 -20.17
CA MET A 28 -19.92 5.34 -20.94
C MET A 28 -20.98 4.40 -20.32
N GLY A 29 -21.64 4.79 -19.23
CA GLY A 29 -22.61 3.95 -18.53
C GLY A 29 -21.99 2.73 -17.82
N ARG A 30 -20.69 2.77 -17.52
CA ARG A 30 -19.94 1.70 -16.84
C ARG A 30 -19.58 2.10 -15.41
N ALA A 31 -20.48 2.80 -14.74
CA ALA A 31 -20.33 3.16 -13.33
C ALA A 31 -20.21 1.91 -12.43
N ASP A 32 -20.74 0.77 -12.88
CA ASP A 32 -20.61 -0.52 -12.18
C ASP A 32 -19.16 -0.99 -12.02
N LEU A 33 -18.21 -0.46 -12.80
CA LEU A 33 -16.78 -0.77 -12.64
C LEU A 33 -16.12 0.06 -11.54
N ILE A 34 -16.88 0.88 -10.81
CA ILE A 34 -16.41 1.73 -9.72
C ILE A 34 -16.87 1.13 -8.40
N GLY A 35 -15.95 0.67 -7.58
CA GLY A 35 -16.27 0.05 -6.30
C GLY A 35 -15.11 -0.63 -5.59
N ASN A 36 -15.39 -1.25 -4.45
CA ASN A 36 -14.37 -1.86 -3.56
C ASN A 36 -14.31 -3.39 -3.69
N GLY A 37 -14.72 -3.90 -4.84
CA GLY A 37 -14.98 -5.32 -5.10
C GLY A 37 -13.98 -5.84 -6.13
N LYS A 38 -13.87 -7.17 -6.24
CA LYS A 38 -12.85 -7.83 -7.08
C LYS A 38 -12.94 -7.48 -8.57
N HIS A 39 -14.11 -7.07 -9.04
CA HIS A 39 -14.39 -6.75 -10.45
C HIS A 39 -14.39 -5.24 -10.74
N HIS A 40 -14.07 -4.41 -9.75
CA HIS A 40 -14.03 -2.96 -9.90
C HIS A 40 -12.63 -2.48 -10.31
N LEU A 41 -12.58 -1.58 -11.29
CA LEU A 41 -11.34 -0.98 -11.80
C LEU A 41 -10.82 0.11 -10.87
N ILE A 42 -11.71 0.92 -10.28
CA ILE A 42 -11.31 2.03 -9.40
C ILE A 42 -12.14 2.01 -8.12
N PRO A 43 -11.58 2.42 -6.97
CA PRO A 43 -12.32 2.47 -5.70
C PRO A 43 -13.40 3.56 -5.71
N THR A 44 -14.47 3.36 -4.92
CA THR A 44 -15.56 4.36 -4.77
C THR A 44 -15.04 5.66 -4.15
N PHE A 45 -14.26 5.55 -3.09
CA PHE A 45 -13.68 6.65 -2.33
C PHE A 45 -12.22 6.88 -2.74
N GLN A 46 -11.85 8.14 -2.96
CA GLN A 46 -10.45 8.53 -3.13
C GLN A 46 -9.93 9.01 -1.77
N PRO A 47 -8.86 8.40 -1.21
CA PRO A 47 -8.15 9.05 -0.12
C PRO A 47 -7.58 10.35 -0.67
N LEU A 48 -7.72 11.45 0.08
CA LEU A 48 -7.21 12.75 -0.29
C LEU A 48 -5.67 12.73 -0.22
N VAL A 49 -5.02 12.17 -1.24
CA VAL A 49 -3.55 12.12 -1.33
C VAL A 49 -3.04 13.46 -1.83
N LYS A 50 -2.65 14.32 -0.89
CA LYS A 50 -1.73 15.44 -1.14
C LYS A 50 -0.37 14.82 -1.45
N THR A 51 -0.10 14.62 -2.73
CA THR A 51 1.22 14.33 -3.32
C THR A 51 1.98 13.13 -2.70
N GLY A 52 1.82 11.94 -3.29
CA GLY A 52 2.90 10.93 -3.29
C GLY A 52 2.85 9.80 -2.26
N ALA A 53 1.73 9.53 -1.59
CA ALA A 53 1.61 8.31 -0.77
C ALA A 53 0.80 7.25 -1.51
N SER A 54 1.50 6.24 -2.04
CA SER A 54 0.93 5.01 -2.57
C SER A 54 0.15 4.26 -1.47
N THR A 55 -1.17 4.46 -1.40
CA THR A 55 -2.05 3.56 -0.65
C THR A 55 -2.44 2.40 -1.57
N THR A 56 -1.56 1.40 -1.57
CA THR A 56 -1.89 0.03 -1.97
C THR A 56 -2.91 -0.52 -0.98
N SER A 57 -4.20 -0.29 -1.22
CA SER A 57 -5.26 -0.85 -0.37
C SER A 57 -6.48 -1.28 -1.18
N ALA A 58 -6.35 -2.41 -1.86
CA ALA A 58 -7.47 -3.30 -2.19
C ALA A 58 -6.99 -4.74 -2.54
N SER A 59 -6.07 -5.28 -1.76
CA SER A 59 -5.99 -6.74 -1.56
C SER A 59 -5.90 -6.98 -0.07
N SER A 60 -7.05 -6.90 0.59
CA SER A 60 -7.22 -7.42 1.95
C SER A 60 -7.12 -8.93 1.90
N LYS A 61 -5.89 -9.44 1.98
CA LYS A 61 -5.64 -10.70 2.69
C LYS A 61 -5.19 -10.31 4.10
N PRO A 62 -6.04 -10.41 5.13
CA PRO A 62 -5.53 -10.33 6.49
C PRO A 62 -4.52 -11.48 6.65
N LYS A 63 -3.27 -11.16 7.00
CA LYS A 63 -2.30 -12.20 7.36
C LYS A 63 -2.78 -12.82 8.67
N LYS A 64 -3.35 -14.02 8.60
CA LYS A 64 -3.63 -14.86 9.76
C LYS A 64 -2.32 -15.05 10.52
N GLY A 65 -2.26 -14.59 11.77
CA GLY A 65 -1.10 -14.75 12.64
C GLY A 65 -0.65 -13.50 13.40
N ASN A 66 -1.15 -12.30 13.07
CA ASN A 66 -0.74 -11.10 13.80
C ASN A 66 -1.72 -10.74 14.91
N ILE A 67 -1.63 -11.47 16.03
CA ILE A 67 -2.14 -10.99 17.32
C ILE A 67 -0.91 -10.42 18.05
N GLN A 68 -0.72 -9.11 17.98
CA GLN A 68 0.37 -8.42 18.67
C GLN A 68 -0.12 -8.00 20.07
N THR A 69 -0.33 -8.98 20.95
CA THR A 69 -0.56 -8.71 22.37
C THR A 69 0.76 -8.34 23.01
N GLN A 70 0.87 -7.09 23.47
CA GLN A 70 1.97 -6.63 24.30
C GLN A 70 1.85 -7.30 25.68
N HIS A 71 2.56 -8.40 25.89
CA HIS A 71 2.77 -8.94 27.22
C HIS A 71 4.15 -8.46 27.70
N THR A 72 4.14 -7.40 28.49
CA THR A 72 5.30 -6.91 29.23
C THR A 72 5.67 -7.92 30.30
N GLY A 73 6.60 -8.81 29.97
CA GLY A 73 7.11 -9.84 30.89
C GLY A 73 8.53 -10.28 30.56
N LEU A 74 9.31 -9.44 29.88
CA LEU A 74 10.72 -9.70 29.58
C LEU A 74 11.59 -8.69 30.35
N PRO A 75 12.61 -9.14 31.09
CA PRO A 75 13.44 -8.25 31.90
C PRO A 75 14.13 -7.19 31.04
N PRO A 76 14.41 -5.99 31.59
CA PRO A 76 15.03 -4.89 30.86
C PRO A 76 16.34 -5.33 30.18
N ARG A 77 16.51 -4.99 28.90
CA ARG A 77 17.78 -5.24 28.17
C ARG A 77 18.87 -4.38 28.81
N ASP A 78 19.86 -5.03 29.40
CA ASP A 78 21.14 -4.43 29.80
C ASP A 78 21.84 -3.89 28.55
N ASN A 79 21.95 -2.56 28.44
CA ASN A 79 22.80 -1.90 27.44
C ASN A 79 24.26 -1.98 27.93
N GLY A 80 24.81 -3.18 27.93
CA GLY A 80 26.21 -3.46 28.23
C GLY A 80 27.12 -3.04 27.08
N GLY A 81 27.54 -1.78 27.08
CA GLY A 81 28.75 -1.39 26.37
C GLY A 81 29.97 -2.06 27.03
N LYS A 82 30.86 -2.65 26.21
CA LYS A 82 32.35 -2.65 26.34
C LYS A 82 33.00 -3.90 25.71
N GLY A 83 33.76 -3.66 24.65
CA GLY A 83 35.07 -4.31 24.41
C GLY A 83 35.09 -5.67 23.71
N PHE A 84 35.02 -5.68 22.37
CA PHE A 84 35.63 -6.77 21.60
C PHE A 84 37.16 -6.60 21.57
N LYS A 85 37.88 -7.35 22.41
CA LYS A 85 39.30 -7.69 22.18
C LYS A 85 39.36 -9.15 21.73
N GLY A 86 39.79 -9.38 20.50
CA GLY A 86 39.94 -10.74 19.96
C GLY A 86 40.73 -10.77 18.67
N GLY A 87 42.06 -10.59 18.76
CA GLY A 87 42.99 -10.77 17.66
C GLY A 87 44.18 -11.64 18.07
N LYS A 88 44.15 -12.93 17.68
CA LYS A 88 45.21 -13.75 17.03
C LYS A 88 46.67 -13.40 17.41
N THR A 89 47.55 -14.29 17.87
CA THR A 89 48.09 -15.50 17.21
C THR A 89 48.93 -16.32 18.20
N ARG A 90 49.13 -17.62 17.90
CA ARG A 90 50.09 -18.53 18.54
C ARG A 90 51.49 -18.36 17.91
N LYS A 91 52.56 -18.31 18.72
CA LYS A 91 53.80 -19.10 18.58
C LYS A 91 54.63 -18.97 19.86
#